data_AF-A0A0F9M908-F1
#
_entry.id   AF-A0A0F9M908-F1
#
_cell.length_a   1.000
_cell.length_b   1.000
_cell.length_c   1.000
_cell.angle_alpha   90.00
_cell.angle_beta   90.00
_cell.angle_gamma   90.00
#
_symmetry.space_group_name_H-M   'P 1'
#
loop_
_entity.id
_entity.type
_entity.pdbx_description
1 polymer ?
#
loop_
_entity_poly.entity_id
_entity_poly.type
_entity_poly.pdbx_seq_one_letter_code
_entity_poly.pdbx_strand_id
1 'polypeptide(L)'
;MGYKIMCKSGYVLTDEAGQIRTDAVGRYYRRQPGPDWRILGLTTRHHAHQIITLAEAADGAWIGQGWIHDMDHGTHRTWSLPRGRRAVRVERT
;
A
#
# COMPACT_ATOMS: atom_id res chain seq x y z
N MET A 1 11.16 4.97 -11.74
CA MET A 1 9.74 4.62 -11.94
C MET A 1 9.22 4.00 -10.65
N GLY A 2 7.94 4.18 -10.37
CA GLY A 2 7.33 3.72 -9.12
C GLY A 2 5.82 3.76 -9.18
N TYR A 3 5.16 3.75 -8.02
CA TYR A 3 3.70 3.76 -7.95
C TYR A 3 3.20 4.83 -6.99
N LYS A 4 2.08 5.44 -7.36
CA LYS A 4 1.26 6.28 -6.49
C LYS A 4 -0.01 5.52 -6.14
N ILE A 5 -0.13 5.16 -4.88
CA ILE A 5 -1.28 4.47 -4.32
C ILE A 5 -2.18 5.51 -3.67
N MET A 6 -3.27 5.86 -4.35
CA MET A 6 -4.29 6.75 -3.81
C MET A 6 -5.06 6.01 -2.73
N CYS A 7 -5.11 6.58 -1.53
CA CYS A 7 -5.81 6.05 -0.39
C CYS A 7 -7.02 6.91 -0.04
N LYS A 8 -7.94 6.37 0.77
CA LYS A 8 -9.11 7.11 1.26
C LYS A 8 -8.78 8.45 1.93
N SER A 9 -7.61 8.59 2.56
CA SER A 9 -7.24 9.79 3.31
C SER A 9 -5.84 10.32 2.95
N GLY A 10 -5.37 10.08 1.72
CA GLY A 10 -4.08 10.56 1.25
C GLY A 10 -3.52 9.70 0.13
N TYR A 11 -2.19 9.60 0.05
CA TYR A 11 -1.52 8.72 -0.90
C TYR A 11 -0.23 8.15 -0.33
N VAL A 12 0.25 7.08 -0.95
CA VAL A 12 1.59 6.51 -0.71
C VAL A 12 2.34 6.52 -2.04
N LEU A 13 3.59 6.98 -2.03
CA LEU A 13 4.50 6.84 -3.16
C LEU A 13 5.48 5.72 -2.87
N THR A 14 5.72 4.88 -3.87
CA THR A 14 6.71 3.81 -3.80
C THR A 14 7.70 3.90 -4.95
N ASP A 15 8.81 3.17 -4.86
CA ASP A 15 9.53 2.74 -6.06
C ASP A 15 8.86 1.53 -6.74
N GLU A 16 9.49 1.04 -7.79
CA GLU A 16 9.01 -0.11 -8.56
C GLU A 16 8.98 -1.42 -7.75
N ALA A 17 9.85 -1.56 -6.76
CA ALA A 17 9.89 -2.70 -5.86
C ALA A 17 8.85 -2.61 -4.72
N GLY A 18 8.06 -1.54 -4.68
CA GLY A 18 7.06 -1.29 -3.64
C GLY A 18 7.63 -0.69 -2.37
N GLN A 19 8.90 -0.24 -2.35
CA GLN A 19 9.49 0.43 -1.19
C GLN A 19 8.85 1.80 -1.01
N ILE A 20 8.38 2.09 0.20
CA ILE A 20 7.67 3.34 0.49
C ILE A 20 8.66 4.51 0.49
N ARG A 21 8.46 5.46 -0.43
CA ARG A 21 9.20 6.73 -0.50
C ARG A 21 8.50 7.86 0.22
N THR A 22 7.17 7.85 0.23
CA THR A 22 6.36 8.89 0.86
C THR A 22 5.06 8.30 1.34
N ASP A 23 4.62 8.71 2.53
CA ASP A 23 3.37 8.30 3.12
C ASP A 23 2.60 9.53 3.61
N ALA A 24 1.46 9.80 2.98
CA ALA A 24 0.66 10.99 3.18
C ALA A 24 -0.77 10.69 3.68
N VAL A 25 -1.00 9.55 4.36
CA VAL A 25 -2.37 9.07 4.68
C VAL A 25 -2.91 9.48 6.09
N GLY A 26 -2.11 10.16 6.93
CA GLY A 26 -2.61 10.87 8.13
C GLY A 26 -1.83 10.68 9.45
N ARG A 27 -1.81 11.78 10.25
CA ARG A 27 -1.16 12.06 11.56
C ARG A 27 0.26 11.51 11.82
N TYR A 28 1.23 12.43 11.78
CA TYR A 28 2.48 12.47 12.59
C TYR A 28 3.26 11.17 12.86
N TYR A 29 3.18 10.17 12.00
CA TYR A 29 4.25 9.18 11.94
C TYR A 29 5.42 9.84 11.23
N ARG A 30 6.23 10.55 12.01
CA ARG A 30 7.58 10.92 11.62
C ARG A 30 8.31 9.60 11.42
N ARG A 31 8.67 9.31 10.17
CA ARG A 31 9.52 8.20 9.74
C ARG A 31 10.62 7.95 10.79
N GLN A 32 10.61 6.80 11.46
CA GLN A 32 11.88 6.22 11.87
C GLN A 32 12.44 5.51 10.63
N PRO A 33 13.63 5.88 10.15
CA PRO A 33 14.26 5.16 9.06
C PRO A 33 14.53 3.71 9.51
N GLY A 34 13.67 2.78 9.09
CA GLY A 34 13.93 1.34 9.09
C GLY A 34 14.37 0.90 7.69
N PRO A 35 15.16 -0.17 7.57
CA PRO A 35 15.84 -0.47 6.31
C PRO A 35 14.93 -0.95 5.16
N ASP A 36 13.74 -1.53 5.40
CA ASP A 36 13.08 -2.35 4.35
C ASP A 36 11.53 -2.30 4.32
N TRP A 37 10.92 -1.12 4.40
CA TRP A 37 9.45 -1.00 4.35
C TRP A 37 8.92 -1.13 2.92
N ARG A 38 8.25 -2.25 2.62
CA ARG A 38 7.72 -2.53 1.28
C ARG A 38 6.28 -3.01 1.28
N ILE A 39 5.58 -2.62 0.21
CA ILE A 39 4.24 -3.10 -0.12
C ILE A 39 4.37 -4.34 -1.00
N LEU A 40 3.90 -5.49 -0.52
CA LEU A 40 3.89 -6.74 -1.31
C LEU A 40 2.66 -6.90 -2.19
N GLY A 41 1.56 -6.23 -1.87
CA GLY A 41 0.33 -6.32 -2.65
C GLY A 41 -0.89 -5.70 -1.98
N LEU A 42 -2.01 -5.79 -2.68
CA LEU A 42 -3.33 -5.39 -2.20
C LEU A 42 -4.21 -6.63 -1.97
N THR A 43 -4.94 -6.69 -0.85
CA THR A 43 -5.95 -7.75 -0.63
C THR A 43 -7.37 -7.24 -0.47
N THR A 44 -8.31 -8.17 -0.59
CA THR A 44 -9.71 -8.04 -0.21
C THR A 44 -9.90 -8.56 1.23
N ARG A 45 -10.71 -7.87 2.05
CA ARG A 45 -10.86 -8.03 3.53
C ARG A 45 -10.65 -9.48 4.03
N HIS A 46 -9.88 -9.67 5.12
CA HIS A 46 -9.47 -10.85 5.93
C HIS A 46 -9.90 -12.32 5.61
N HIS A 47 -10.79 -12.60 4.68
CA HIS A 47 -11.24 -13.93 4.23
C HIS A 47 -11.32 -14.04 2.71
N ALA A 48 -10.76 -13.08 1.97
CA ALA A 48 -10.76 -13.10 0.52
C ALA A 48 -9.33 -13.35 0.00
N HIS A 49 -9.22 -14.32 -0.90
CA HIS A 49 -7.97 -15.00 -1.26
C HIS A 49 -7.18 -14.31 -2.39
N GLN A 50 -7.46 -13.05 -2.72
CA GLN A 50 -6.85 -12.38 -3.86
C GLN A 50 -5.78 -11.39 -3.40
N ILE A 51 -4.53 -11.68 -3.74
CA ILE A 51 -3.41 -10.74 -3.66
C ILE A 51 -3.15 -10.24 -5.08
N ILE A 52 -3.10 -8.93 -5.27
CA ILE A 52 -2.67 -8.31 -6.53
C ILE A 52 -1.42 -7.46 -6.31
N THR A 53 -0.57 -7.40 -7.32
CA THR A 53 0.63 -6.57 -7.34
C THR A 53 0.29 -5.10 -7.64
N LEU A 54 1.24 -4.20 -7.36
CA LEU A 54 1.12 -2.78 -7.72
C LEU A 54 1.05 -2.57 -9.24
N ALA A 55 1.75 -3.38 -10.01
CA ALA A 55 1.73 -3.35 -11.47
C ALA A 55 0.32 -3.70 -12.00
N GLU A 56 -0.23 -4.84 -11.59
CA GLU A 56 -1.58 -5.26 -11.98
C GLU A 56 -2.62 -4.20 -11.59
N ALA A 57 -2.52 -3.65 -10.38
CA ALA A 57 -3.41 -2.59 -9.92
C ALA A 57 -3.30 -1.31 -10.77
N ALA A 58 -2.08 -0.92 -11.18
CA ALA A 58 -1.85 0.24 -12.02
C ALA A 58 -2.31 0.03 -13.47
N ASP A 59 -2.27 -1.22 -13.94
CA ASP A 59 -2.72 -1.64 -15.26
C ASP A 59 -4.26 -1.89 -15.29
N GLY A 60 -4.95 -1.63 -14.17
CA GLY A 60 -6.41 -1.58 -14.10
C GLY A 60 -7.08 -2.79 -13.46
N ALA A 61 -6.32 -3.72 -12.88
CA ALA A 61 -6.90 -4.86 -12.16
C ALA A 61 -7.79 -4.38 -10.99
N TRP A 62 -8.90 -5.09 -10.76
CA TRP A 62 -9.84 -4.74 -9.71
C TRP A 62 -9.22 -4.94 -8.32
N ILE A 63 -9.01 -3.83 -7.60
CA ILE A 63 -8.39 -3.86 -6.27
C ILE A 63 -9.37 -4.20 -5.13
N GLY A 64 -10.66 -4.34 -5.42
CA GLY A 64 -11.70 -4.64 -4.43
C GLY A 64 -11.75 -3.65 -3.26
N GLN A 65 -11.56 -4.15 -2.04
CA GLN A 65 -11.44 -3.32 -0.82
C GLN A 65 -10.02 -2.85 -0.54
N GLY A 66 -9.06 -3.12 -1.42
CA GLY A 66 -7.74 -2.50 -1.52
C GLY A 66 -7.03 -2.28 -0.18
N TRP A 67 -6.65 -3.34 0.52
CA TRP A 67 -5.86 -3.21 1.75
C TRP A 67 -4.37 -3.23 1.41
N ILE A 68 -3.62 -2.24 1.87
CA ILE A 68 -2.17 -2.22 1.71
C ILE A 68 -1.53 -3.15 2.74
N HIS A 69 -0.71 -4.07 2.25
CA HIS A 69 0.06 -5.01 3.07
C HIS A 69 1.48 -4.54 3.23
N ASP A 70 1.87 -4.31 4.48
CA ASP A 70 3.24 -3.95 4.84
C ASP A 70 3.96 -5.18 5.41
N MET A 71 5.22 -5.32 5.03
CA MET A 71 6.15 -6.31 5.56
C MET A 71 7.13 -5.63 6.51
N ASP A 72 6.60 -5.01 7.55
CA ASP A 72 7.44 -4.48 8.61
C ASP A 72 8.05 -5.65 9.41
N HIS A 73 9.39 -5.63 9.55
CA HIS A 73 10.18 -6.62 10.29
C HIS A 73 9.98 -8.09 9.84
N GLY A 74 9.67 -8.32 8.56
CA GLY A 74 9.41 -9.67 8.04
C GLY A 74 8.07 -10.27 8.46
N THR A 75 7.18 -9.48 9.09
CA THR A 75 5.83 -9.90 9.46
C THR A 75 4.78 -9.20 8.60
N HIS A 76 3.78 -9.95 8.15
CA HIS A 76 2.67 -9.43 7.38
C HIS A 76 1.69 -8.68 8.28
N ARG A 77 1.64 -7.35 8.17
CA ARG A 77 0.72 -6.52 8.96
C ARG A 77 -0.20 -5.72 8.05
N THR A 78 -1.50 -5.87 8.27
CA THR A 78 -2.53 -4.94 7.79
C THR A 78 -2.67 -3.81 8.82
N TRP A 79 -2.62 -2.56 8.36
CA TRP A 79 -2.58 -1.40 9.24
C TRP A 79 -3.87 -1.26 10.07
N SER A 80 -3.71 -0.95 11.37
CA SER A 80 -4.76 -0.83 12.39
C SER A 80 -5.69 0.38 12.25
N LEU A 81 -5.43 1.28 11.29
CA LEU A 81 -6.36 2.33 10.83
C LEU A 81 -6.84 2.06 9.40
N PRO A 82 -7.61 0.97 9.20
CA PRO A 82 -8.03 0.53 7.88
C PRO A 82 -8.79 1.61 7.09
N ARG A 83 -9.53 2.48 7.78
CA ARG A 83 -10.38 3.45 7.09
C ARG A 83 -9.61 4.46 6.21
N GLY A 84 -8.42 4.90 6.62
CA GLY A 84 -7.65 5.92 5.88
C GLY A 84 -6.76 5.34 4.79
N ARG A 85 -6.13 4.19 5.05
CA ARG A 85 -5.14 3.52 4.17
C ARG A 85 -5.73 2.50 3.21
N ARG A 86 -7.05 2.49 3.06
CA ARG A 86 -7.69 1.71 2.00
C ARG A 86 -7.31 2.30 0.65
N ALA A 87 -6.61 1.54 -0.17
CA ALA A 87 -6.32 1.87 -1.56
C ALA A 87 -7.63 2.03 -2.34
N VAL A 88 -7.64 3.05 -3.19
CA VAL A 88 -8.76 3.44 -4.06
C VAL A 88 -8.34 3.37 -5.52
N ARG A 89 -7.08 3.70 -5.81
CA ARG A 89 -6.49 3.67 -7.15
C ARG A 89 -4.98 3.52 -7.05
N VAL A 90 -4.37 2.89 -8.05
CA VAL A 90 -2.91 2.87 -8.22
C VAL A 90 -2.57 3.46 -9.58
N GLU A 91 -1.50 4.25 -9.63
CA GLU A 91 -0.97 4.89 -10.85
C GLU A 91 0.54 4.67 -10.92
N ARG A 92 1.11 4.51 -12.12
CA ARG A 92 2.57 4.53 -12.31
C ARG A 92 3.09 5.97 -12.22
N THR A 93 4.28 6.15 -11.64
CA THR A 93 4.98 7.44 -11.51
C THR A 93 6.32 7.44 -12.21
#